data_AF-A0A7W6SDK4-F1
#
_entry.id   AF-A0A7W6SDK4-F1
#
_cell.length_a   1.000
_cell.length_b   1.000
_cell.length_c   1.000
_cell.angle_alpha   90.00
_cell.angle_beta   90.00
_cell.angle_gamma   90.00
#
_symmetry.space_group_name_H-M   'P 1'
#
loop_
_entity.id
_entity.type
_entity.pdbx_description
1 polymer ?
#
loop_
_entity_poly.entity_id
_entity_poly.type
_entity_poly.pdbx_seq_one_letter_code
_entity_poly.pdbx_strand_id
1 'polypeptide(L)'
;MADDSTTTIRATFDTREAADLAVEHLVQQHGISRPDIFIQSATDRNTTGSKPSGGDASHEGGSRDDAALEGEIEVSADIASDQIAAVQRSLGDAGAIRVSGR
;
A
#
# COMPACT_ATOMS: atom_id res chain seq x y z
N MET A 1 25.40 9.48 17.62
CA MET A 1 25.08 8.53 16.53
C MET A 1 23.60 8.28 16.63
N ALA A 2 22.82 8.74 15.66
CA ALA A 2 21.45 8.26 15.55
C ALA A 2 21.56 6.79 15.17
N ASP A 3 20.85 5.91 15.87
CA ASP A 3 20.77 4.51 15.51
C ASP A 3 20.28 4.40 14.06
N ASP A 4 21.21 4.12 13.13
CA ASP A 4 20.99 3.90 11.70
C ASP A 4 20.27 2.56 11.45
N SER A 5 19.48 2.11 12.41
CA SER A 5 18.77 0.84 12.35
C SER A 5 17.60 1.02 11.39
N THR A 6 17.65 0.33 10.26
CA THR A 6 16.54 0.21 9.34
C THR A 6 15.59 -0.90 9.80
N THR A 7 14.29 -0.66 9.65
CA THR A 7 13.22 -1.61 9.92
C THR A 7 12.30 -1.67 8.72
N THR A 8 11.74 -2.85 8.47
CA THR A 8 10.72 -3.02 7.45
C THR A 8 9.34 -2.74 8.04
N ILE A 9 8.66 -1.74 7.49
CA ILE A 9 7.23 -1.53 7.73
C ILE A 9 6.42 -2.21 6.64
N ARG A 10 5.27 -2.76 7.03
CA ARG A 10 4.31 -3.40 6.13
C ARG A 10 2.93 -2.81 6.37
N ALA A 11 2.23 -2.51 5.29
CA ALA A 11 0.84 -2.09 5.30
C ALA A 11 0.03 -2.88 4.30
N THR A 12 -1.18 -3.26 4.69
CA THR A 12 -2.13 -3.96 3.85
C THR A 12 -3.25 -3.02 3.44
N PHE A 13 -3.65 -3.09 2.18
CA PHE A 13 -4.66 -2.25 1.56
C PHE A 13 -5.70 -3.11 0.85
N ASP A 14 -6.94 -2.67 0.90
CA ASP A 14 -8.06 -3.32 0.23
C ASP A 14 -8.12 -2.96 -1.27
N THR A 15 -7.50 -1.84 -1.67
CA THR A 15 -7.60 -1.30 -3.03
C THR A 15 -6.23 -0.94 -3.60
N ARG A 16 -6.10 -1.05 -4.93
CA ARG A 16 -4.88 -0.66 -5.63
C ARG A 16 -4.63 0.84 -5.55
N GLU A 17 -5.69 1.63 -5.56
CA GLU A 17 -5.62 3.09 -5.46
C GLU A 17 -5.01 3.53 -4.13
N ALA A 18 -5.47 2.95 -3.02
CA ALA A 18 -4.93 3.23 -1.69
C ALA A 18 -3.46 2.81 -1.57
N ALA A 19 -3.09 1.66 -2.16
CA ALA A 19 -1.71 1.20 -2.20
C ALA A 19 -0.80 2.12 -3.03
N ASP A 20 -1.26 2.65 -4.17
CA ASP A 20 -0.48 3.57 -4.99
C ASP A 20 -0.29 4.92 -4.28
N LEU A 21 -1.36 5.46 -3.69
CA LEU A 21 -1.32 6.70 -2.90
C LEU A 21 -0.37 6.58 -1.70
N ALA A 22 -0.34 5.42 -1.05
CA ALA A 22 0.64 5.14 -0.01
C ALA A 22 2.08 5.24 -0.54
N VAL A 23 2.38 4.64 -1.71
CA VAL A 23 3.71 4.71 -2.33
C VAL A 23 4.08 6.15 -2.68
N GLU A 24 3.13 6.92 -3.21
CA GLU A 24 3.33 8.35 -3.48
C GLU A 24 3.72 9.11 -2.21
N HIS A 25 3.03 8.87 -1.09
CA HIS A 25 3.33 9.50 0.18
C HIS A 25 4.69 9.06 0.75
N LEU A 26 5.03 7.78 0.66
CA LEU A 26 6.33 7.25 1.10
C LEU A 26 7.49 7.94 0.36
N VAL A 27 7.37 8.09 -0.96
CA VAL A 27 8.42 8.73 -1.77
C VAL A 27 8.46 10.25 -1.54
N GLN A 28 7.30 10.91 -1.60
CA GLN A 28 7.26 12.38 -1.61
C GLN A 28 7.40 13.00 -0.23
N GLN A 29 6.73 12.44 0.78
CA GLN A 29 6.67 13.03 2.13
C GLN A 29 7.77 12.50 3.05
N HIS A 30 8.14 11.23 2.89
CA HIS A 30 9.13 10.58 3.75
C HIS A 30 10.50 10.40 3.06
N GLY A 31 10.61 10.72 1.77
CA GLY A 31 11.88 10.61 1.05
C GLY A 31 12.38 9.18 0.91
N ILE A 32 11.50 8.18 1.03
CA ILE A 32 11.86 6.78 0.88
C ILE A 32 12.13 6.52 -0.60
N SER A 33 13.27 5.95 -0.90
CA SER A 33 13.64 5.62 -2.28
C SER A 33 12.66 4.58 -2.83
N ARG A 34 12.11 4.84 -4.03
CA ARG A 34 11.25 3.88 -4.75
C ARG A 34 11.80 2.44 -4.82
N PRO A 35 13.11 2.18 -5.02
CA PRO A 35 13.64 0.82 -4.99
C PRO A 35 13.54 0.11 -3.63
N ASP A 36 13.38 0.85 -2.53
CA ASP A 36 13.19 0.30 -1.17
C ASP A 36 11.71 0.06 -0.83
N ILE A 37 10.81 0.17 -1.82
CA ILE A 37 9.37 -0.04 -1.67
C ILE A 37 8.93 -1.22 -2.53
N PHE A 38 8.31 -2.22 -1.88
CA PHE A 38 7.80 -3.42 -2.52
C PHE A 38 6.27 -3.48 -2.42
N ILE A 39 5.63 -3.88 -3.50
CA ILE A 39 4.17 -4.03 -3.59
C ILE A 39 3.87 -5.44 -4.06
N GLN A 40 3.08 -6.19 -3.30
CA GLN A 40 2.70 -7.55 -3.61
C GLN A 40 1.24 -7.84 -3.20
N SER A 41 0.67 -8.94 -3.67
CA SER A 41 -0.54 -9.47 -3.06
C SER A 41 -0.22 -10.04 -1.67
N ALA A 42 -1.06 -9.72 -0.68
CA ALA A 42 -0.96 -10.26 0.67
C ALA A 42 -1.42 -11.73 0.74
N THR A 43 -2.07 -12.25 -0.31
CA THR A 43 -2.46 -13.66 -0.45
C THR A 43 -1.92 -14.22 -1.77
N ASP A 44 -1.79 -15.55 -1.88
CA ASP A 44 -1.44 -16.29 -3.11
C ASP A 44 -2.47 -16.11 -4.27
N ARG A 45 -3.51 -15.29 -4.05
CA ARG A 45 -4.58 -14.97 -5.00
C ARG A 45 -4.30 -13.64 -5.72
N ASN A 46 -4.48 -13.68 -7.03
CA ASN A 46 -4.12 -12.72 -8.07
C ASN A 46 -4.50 -11.23 -7.81
N THR A 47 -3.57 -10.31 -8.10
CA THR A 47 -3.62 -8.84 -7.89
C THR A 47 -4.39 -8.04 -8.95
N THR A 48 -5.44 -8.57 -9.58
CA THR A 48 -6.32 -7.74 -10.43
C THR A 48 -7.36 -7.06 -9.55
N GLY A 49 -6.99 -5.95 -8.90
CA GLY A 49 -7.95 -5.10 -8.19
C GLY A 49 -9.07 -4.65 -9.14
N SER A 50 -10.32 -4.71 -8.69
CA SER A 50 -11.51 -4.37 -9.50
C SER A 50 -12.40 -3.29 -8.89
N LYS A 51 -11.83 -2.40 -8.07
CA LYS A 51 -12.52 -1.15 -7.75
C LYS A 51 -12.22 -0.14 -8.86
N PRO A 52 -13.25 0.42 -9.51
CA PRO A 52 -13.06 1.44 -10.53
C PRO A 52 -12.45 2.69 -9.87
N SER A 53 -11.27 3.08 -10.34
CA SER A 53 -10.65 4.34 -9.95
C SER A 53 -11.39 5.51 -10.61
N GLY A 54 -11.58 6.60 -9.86
CA GLY A 54 -12.63 7.61 -9.98
C GLY A 54 -12.78 8.42 -11.29
N GLY A 55 -12.24 7.97 -12.42
CA GLY A 55 -12.46 8.54 -13.75
C GLY A 55 -13.46 7.78 -14.64
N ASP A 56 -13.79 6.52 -14.36
CA ASP A 56 -14.61 5.65 -15.24
C ASP A 56 -15.99 5.32 -14.64
N ALA A 57 -16.66 6.30 -14.06
CA ALA A 57 -18.01 6.10 -13.48
C ALA A 57 -19.13 6.14 -14.54
N SER A 58 -18.87 5.69 -15.78
CA SER A 58 -19.86 5.74 -16.87
C SER A 58 -19.67 4.64 -17.91
N HIS A 59 -19.69 3.37 -17.50
CA HIS A 59 -20.15 2.33 -18.41
C HIS A 59 -20.90 1.20 -17.69
N GLU A 60 -22.21 1.11 -17.95
CA GLU A 60 -23.00 -0.09 -17.70
C GLU A 60 -22.41 -1.24 -18.53
N GLY A 61 -21.66 -2.12 -17.86
CA GLY A 61 -20.90 -3.17 -18.54
C GLY A 61 -20.70 -4.41 -17.68
N GLY A 62 -21.81 -5.01 -17.22
CA GLY A 62 -21.87 -6.42 -16.80
C GLY A 62 -21.03 -6.79 -15.58
N SER A 63 -21.67 -6.83 -14.41
CA SER A 63 -21.15 -7.48 -13.20
C SER A 63 -20.70 -8.92 -13.53
N ARG A 64 -19.39 -9.15 -13.60
CA ARG A 64 -18.81 -10.49 -13.47
C ARG A 64 -18.38 -10.66 -12.01
N ASP A 65 -19.24 -11.34 -11.26
CA ASP A 65 -19.09 -11.66 -9.83
C ASP A 65 -18.22 -12.92 -9.59
N ASP A 66 -17.37 -13.31 -10.54
CA ASP A 66 -16.66 -14.61 -10.52
C ASP A 66 -15.14 -14.49 -10.68
N ALA A 67 -14.57 -13.30 -10.55
CA ALA A 67 -13.12 -13.15 -10.39
C ALA A 67 -12.80 -13.08 -8.89
N ALA A 68 -11.78 -13.79 -8.43
CA ALA A 68 -11.26 -13.64 -7.07
C ALA A 68 -10.57 -12.27 -6.96
N LEU A 69 -11.37 -11.23 -6.74
CA LEU A 69 -10.96 -9.82 -6.74
C LEU A 69 -10.57 -9.31 -5.34
N GLU A 70 -10.58 -10.20 -4.35
CA GLU A 70 -10.32 -9.95 -2.93
C GLU A 70 -8.87 -10.29 -2.56
N GLY A 71 -7.92 -9.78 -3.35
CA GLY A 71 -6.51 -9.87 -3.02
C GLY A 71 -6.11 -8.61 -2.26
N GLU A 72 -6.12 -8.65 -0.93
CA GLU A 72 -5.44 -7.65 -0.10
C GLU A 72 -4.04 -7.36 -0.69
N ILE A 73 -3.64 -6.09 -0.76
CA ILE A 73 -2.35 -5.65 -1.31
C ILE A 73 -1.44 -5.28 -0.16
N GLU A 74 -0.25 -5.86 -0.10
CA GLU A 74 0.78 -5.48 0.86
C GLU A 74 1.77 -4.52 0.20
N VAL A 75 1.97 -3.36 0.82
CA VAL A 75 3.09 -2.46 0.57
C VAL A 75 4.06 -2.60 1.73
N SER A 76 5.33 -2.87 1.42
CA SER A 76 6.40 -2.90 2.40
C SER A 76 7.51 -1.94 2.02
N ALA A 77 8.14 -1.33 3.02
CA ALA A 77 9.22 -0.38 2.83
C ALA A 77 10.25 -0.50 3.96
N ASP A 78 11.52 -0.36 3.60
CA ASP A 78 12.59 -0.25 4.57
C ASP A 78 12.79 1.22 4.94
N ILE A 79 12.67 1.52 6.23
CA ILE A 79 12.69 2.88 6.77
C ILE A 79 13.62 2.97 7.98
N ALA A 80 14.12 4.18 8.27
CA ALA A 80 14.83 4.43 9.50
C ALA A 80 13.90 4.29 10.71
N SER A 81 14.40 3.73 11.81
CA SER A 81 13.61 3.45 13.02
C SER A 81 12.93 4.69 13.61
N ASP A 82 13.51 5.88 13.43
CA ASP A 82 12.92 7.15 13.89
C ASP A 82 11.69 7.58 13.07
N GLN A 83 11.55 7.07 11.83
CA GLN A 83 10.46 7.42 10.93
C GLN A 83 9.22 6.54 11.10
N ILE A 84 9.29 5.44 11.86
CA ILE A 84 8.21 4.45 12.01
C ILE A 84 6.87 5.10 12.31
N ALA A 85 6.81 5.99 13.31
CA ALA A 85 5.55 6.60 13.74
C ALA A 85 4.95 7.53 12.66
N ALA A 86 5.81 8.25 11.92
CA ALA A 86 5.38 9.15 10.86
C ALA A 86 4.85 8.35 9.66
N VAL A 87 5.58 7.30 9.26
CA VAL A 87 5.21 6.43 8.15
C VAL A 87 3.95 5.63 8.47
N GLN A 88 3.80 5.10 9.69
CA GLN A 88 2.57 4.42 10.11
C GLN A 88 1.34 5.30 9.99
N ARG A 89 1.45 6.57 10.39
CA ARG A 89 0.35 7.54 10.25
C ARG A 89 0.03 7.79 8.78
N SER A 90 1.05 8.00 7.94
CA SER A 90 0.84 8.23 6.51
C SER A 90 0.19 7.04 5.81
N LEU A 91 0.57 5.81 6.16
CA LEU A 91 -0.04 4.59 5.64
C LEU A 91 -1.51 4.47 6.07
N GLY A 92 -1.82 4.84 7.31
CA GLY A 92 -3.20 4.90 7.79
C GLY A 92 -4.05 5.95 7.06
N ASP A 93 -3.50 7.15 6.84
CA ASP A 93 -4.15 8.24 6.06
C ASP A 93 -4.41 7.82 4.61
N ALA A 94 -3.49 7.05 4.03
CA ALA A 94 -3.64 6.47 2.70
C ALA A 94 -4.67 5.32 2.61
N GLY A 95 -5.24 4.88 3.74
CA GLY A 95 -6.28 3.85 3.77
C GLY A 95 -5.79 2.43 4.07
N ALA A 96 -4.65 2.28 4.75
CA ALA A 96 -4.19 0.97 5.21
C ALA A 96 -5.17 0.36 6.23
N ILE A 97 -5.57 -0.90 6.01
CA ILE A 97 -6.44 -1.66 6.93
C ILE A 97 -5.65 -2.38 8.02
N ARG A 98 -4.36 -2.62 7.78
CA ARG A 98 -3.42 -3.20 8.75
C ARG A 98 -2.05 -2.58 8.52
N VAL A 99 -1.37 -2.21 9.60
CA VAL A 99 0.02 -1.72 9.56
C VAL A 99 0.82 -2.43 10.65
N SER A 100 2.01 -2.91 10.30
CA SER A 100 2.95 -3.52 11.23
C SER A 100 4.38 -3.08 10.89
N GLY A 101 5.12 -2.56 11.87
CA GLY A 101 6.56 -2.30 11.76
C GLY A 101 7.27 -2.96 12.92
N ARG A 102 8.37 -3.68 12.66
CA ARG A 102 9.16 -4.36 13.68
C ARG A 102 10.64 -4.07 13.53
#